data_AF-A0A2G2H7M3-F1
#
_entry.id   AF-A0A2G2H7M3-F1
#
_cell.length_a   1.000
_cell.length_b   1.000
_cell.length_c   1.000
_cell.angle_alpha   90.00
_cell.angle_beta   90.00
_cell.angle_gamma   90.00
#
_symmetry.space_group_name_H-M   'P 1'
#
loop_
_entity.id
_entity.type
_entity.pdbx_description
1 polymer ?
#
loop_
_entity_poly.entity_id
_entity_poly.type
_entity_poly.pdbx_seq_one_letter_code
_entity_poly.pdbx_strand_id
1 'polypeptide(L)'
;MKIMKPYVLLILFIFSYAGYSQTGMSTIYFLNGKILKKKASIGINNVIVYGRNLDYNDIERVEFEVVEGSRKIEYEYVYLEKKKKPILMEIIYKGSKTTLYSRKAYIYNTNLHNTITEEFGHYGKKYNSKYAVKISLQGTNAIYGNKFKKKGAQFFSDCPKLSELIKLKKIKNKDKIKAFEYYEKECN
;
A
#
# COMPACT_ATOMS: atom_id res chain seq x y z
N MET A 1 12.69 -42.31 32.04
CA MET A 1 12.39 -41.31 30.98
C MET A 1 10.88 -41.03 31.03
N LYS A 2 10.42 -39.87 31.52
CA LYS A 2 8.98 -39.57 31.63
C LYS A 2 8.45 -39.20 30.24
N ILE A 3 7.50 -39.98 29.72
CA ILE A 3 6.86 -39.73 28.42
C ILE A 3 5.99 -38.47 28.56
N MET A 4 6.33 -37.44 27.80
CA MET A 4 5.57 -36.18 27.79
C MET A 4 4.23 -36.42 27.12
N LYS A 5 3.13 -35.99 27.77
CA LYS A 5 1.78 -36.28 27.28
C LYS A 5 1.50 -35.52 25.96
N PRO A 6 0.85 -36.15 24.97
CA PRO A 6 0.73 -35.62 23.62
C PRO A 6 0.01 -34.27 23.51
N TYR A 7 -0.90 -33.96 24.44
CA TYR A 7 -1.58 -32.66 24.48
C TYR A 7 -0.66 -31.48 24.84
N VAL A 8 0.46 -31.72 25.54
CA VAL A 8 1.44 -30.68 25.86
C VAL A 8 2.17 -30.20 24.61
N LEU A 9 2.49 -31.11 23.69
CA LEU A 9 3.07 -30.78 22.39
C LEU A 9 2.09 -29.98 21.52
N LEU A 10 0.80 -30.32 21.55
CA LEU A 10 -0.24 -29.59 20.82
C LEU A 10 -0.35 -28.14 21.30
N ILE A 11 -0.34 -27.92 22.63
CA ILE A 11 -0.41 -26.58 23.22
C ILE A 11 0.82 -25.76 22.84
N LEU A 12 2.02 -26.34 22.93
CA LEU A 12 3.26 -25.67 22.51
C LEU A 12 3.26 -25.31 21.02
N PHE A 13 2.68 -26.17 20.18
CA PHE A 13 2.52 -25.89 18.76
C PHE A 13 1.55 -24.73 18.53
N ILE A 14 0.41 -24.66 19.23
CA ILE A 14 -0.54 -23.54 19.10
C ILE A 14 0.10 -22.20 19.53
N PHE A 15 0.89 -22.19 20.60
CA PHE A 15 1.57 -20.97 21.06
C PHE A 15 2.69 -20.51 20.12
N SER A 16 3.36 -21.41 19.40
CA SER A 16 4.42 -21.02 18.46
C SER A 16 3.88 -20.31 17.21
N TYR A 17 2.61 -20.54 16.81
CA TYR A 17 1.98 -19.81 15.71
C TYR A 17 1.51 -18.40 16.09
N ALA A 18 1.29 -18.11 17.37
CA ALA A 18 0.79 -16.80 17.82
C ALA A 18 1.84 -15.68 17.76
N GLY A 19 3.13 -15.98 17.55
CA GLY A 19 4.25 -15.03 17.67
C GLY A 19 4.53 -14.14 16.45
N TYR A 20 3.89 -14.36 15.30
CA TYR A 20 4.25 -13.66 14.06
C TYR A 20 3.35 -12.45 13.76
N SER A 21 3.32 -11.47 14.66
CA SER A 21 2.86 -10.12 14.31
C SER A 21 3.96 -9.39 13.56
N GLN A 22 3.67 -8.85 12.37
CA GLN A 22 4.64 -8.19 11.49
C GLN A 22 5.02 -6.81 12.03
N THR A 23 5.74 -6.76 13.14
CA THR A 23 6.37 -5.53 13.64
C THR A 23 7.68 -5.31 12.90
N GLY A 24 7.80 -4.20 12.17
CA GLY A 24 9.02 -3.80 11.48
C GLY A 24 9.60 -2.54 12.09
N MET A 25 10.90 -2.32 11.90
CA MET A 25 11.46 -0.98 12.12
C MET A 25 10.91 -0.04 11.05
N SER A 26 10.54 1.17 11.48
CA SER A 26 9.99 2.19 10.60
C SER A 26 10.66 3.52 10.85
N THR A 27 10.91 4.26 9.77
CA THR A 27 11.37 5.64 9.81
C THR A 27 10.22 6.53 9.35
N ILE A 28 9.77 7.42 10.23
CA ILE A 28 8.66 8.34 9.99
C ILE A 28 9.23 9.73 9.80
N TYR A 29 8.91 10.34 8.68
CA TYR A 29 9.28 11.69 8.29
C TYR A 29 8.09 12.60 8.54
N PHE A 30 8.29 13.64 9.33
CA PHE A 30 7.26 14.63 9.66
C PHE A 30 7.40 15.86 8.76
N LEU A 31 6.28 16.56 8.50
CA LEU A 31 6.25 17.79 7.69
C LEU A 31 7.17 18.90 8.22
N ASN A 32 7.47 18.87 9.53
CA ASN A 32 8.40 19.82 10.17
C ASN A 32 9.88 19.40 10.06
N GLY A 33 10.21 18.38 9.25
CA GLY A 33 11.56 17.86 9.07
C GLY A 33 12.04 16.92 10.19
N LYS A 34 11.25 16.67 11.23
CA LYS A 34 11.62 15.69 12.26
C LYS A 34 11.60 14.27 11.70
N ILE A 35 12.45 13.42 12.26
CA ILE A 35 12.55 12.00 11.90
C ILE A 35 12.37 11.16 13.16
N LEU A 36 11.47 10.17 13.12
CA LEU A 36 11.27 9.21 14.20
C LEU A 36 11.55 7.79 13.69
N LYS A 37 12.56 7.15 14.26
CA LYS A 37 12.86 5.73 14.03
C LYS A 37 12.30 4.90 15.18
N LYS A 38 11.30 4.07 14.91
CA LYS A 38 10.67 3.23 15.94
C LYS A 38 10.01 1.99 15.31
N LYS A 39 9.78 0.97 16.12
CA LYS A 39 8.89 -0.13 15.73
C LYS A 39 7.49 0.42 15.47
N ALA A 40 6.94 0.07 14.31
CA ALA A 40 5.57 0.42 13.94
C ALA A 40 4.91 -0.75 13.21
N SER A 41 3.61 -0.66 13.02
CA SER A 41 2.84 -1.49 12.09
C SER A 41 2.07 -0.60 11.13
N ILE A 42 1.88 -1.11 9.91
CA ILE A 42 1.11 -0.42 8.88
C ILE A 42 -0.34 -0.92 8.94
N GLY A 43 -1.24 -0.04 9.35
CA GLY A 43 -2.69 -0.25 9.28
C GLY A 43 -3.25 0.05 7.88
N ILE A 44 -4.57 -0.07 7.72
CA ILE A 44 -5.23 0.13 6.41
C ILE A 44 -5.13 1.59 5.93
N ASN A 45 -5.15 2.56 6.86
CA ASN A 45 -5.08 3.99 6.55
C ASN A 45 -4.17 4.78 7.49
N ASN A 46 -3.43 4.11 8.37
CA ASN A 46 -2.65 4.76 9.42
C ASN A 46 -1.39 3.96 9.73
N VAL A 47 -0.42 4.62 10.35
CA VAL A 47 0.75 3.97 10.95
C VAL A 47 0.55 3.92 12.45
N ILE A 48 0.65 2.71 13.01
CA ILE A 48 0.53 2.48 14.45
C ILE A 48 1.94 2.39 15.01
N VAL A 49 2.35 3.42 15.74
CA VAL A 49 3.66 3.47 16.39
C VAL A 49 3.53 2.98 17.82
N TYR A 50 4.28 1.95 18.19
CA TYR A 50 4.17 1.37 19.53
C TYR A 50 4.54 2.40 20.61
N GLY A 51 3.63 2.62 21.57
CA GLY A 51 3.81 3.55 22.68
C GLY A 51 3.77 5.04 22.29
N ARG A 52 3.17 5.41 21.14
CA ARG A 52 2.90 6.81 20.79
C ARG A 52 1.73 6.91 19.81
N ASN A 53 0.75 7.75 20.12
CA ASN A 53 -0.24 8.18 19.13
C ASN A 53 0.37 9.28 18.27
N LEU A 54 0.36 9.10 16.95
CA LEU A 54 0.76 10.12 16.00
C LEU A 54 -0.48 10.69 15.33
N ASP A 55 -0.51 12.01 15.14
CA ASP A 55 -1.43 12.62 14.19
C ASP A 55 -0.89 12.39 12.77
N TYR A 56 -1.72 11.86 11.88
CA TYR A 56 -1.34 11.65 10.48
C TYR A 56 -1.17 12.97 9.73
N ASN A 57 -1.76 14.08 10.20
CA ASN A 57 -1.60 15.39 9.59
C ASN A 57 -0.17 15.91 9.69
N ASP A 58 0.62 15.41 10.65
CA ASP A 58 2.02 15.81 10.82
C ASP A 58 2.99 14.95 10.01
N ILE A 59 2.51 13.85 9.40
CA ILE A 59 3.36 12.85 8.75
C ILE A 59 3.43 13.12 7.25
N GLU A 60 4.65 13.26 6.74
CA GLU A 60 4.95 13.40 5.33
C GLU A 60 5.05 12.03 4.65
N ARG A 61 5.94 11.18 5.16
CA ARG A 61 6.28 9.88 4.56
C ARG A 61 6.68 8.87 5.63
N VAL A 62 6.48 7.59 5.33
CA VAL A 62 6.89 6.48 6.19
C VAL A 62 7.68 5.46 5.39
N GLU A 63 8.89 5.15 5.84
CA GLU A 63 9.67 4.03 5.35
C GLU A 63 9.51 2.85 6.30
N PHE A 64 9.08 1.71 5.78
CA PHE A 64 8.88 0.47 6.54
C PHE A 64 9.86 -0.59 6.06
N GLU A 65 10.58 -1.21 6.99
CA GLU A 65 11.47 -2.33 6.71
C GLU A 65 10.76 -3.64 7.06
N VAL A 66 10.48 -4.47 6.04
CA VAL A 66 9.60 -5.65 6.18
C VAL A 66 10.27 -6.79 6.95
N VAL A 67 11.58 -6.94 6.79
CA VAL A 67 12.49 -7.84 7.51
C VAL A 67 13.88 -7.20 7.38
N GLU A 68 14.69 -7.18 8.45
CA GLU A 68 16.07 -6.66 8.46
C GLU A 68 16.79 -6.95 7.13
N GLY A 69 17.04 -5.90 6.35
CA GLY A 69 17.80 -5.95 5.09
C GLY A 69 17.08 -6.43 3.83
N SER A 70 15.83 -6.88 3.89
CA SER A 70 15.18 -7.54 2.73
C SER A 70 14.56 -6.56 1.72
N ARG A 71 13.77 -5.60 2.19
CA ARG A 71 13.08 -4.62 1.35
C ARG A 71 12.58 -3.44 2.18
N LYS A 72 12.96 -2.23 1.76
CA LYS A 72 12.32 -1.00 2.21
C LYS A 72 11.06 -0.77 1.37
N ILE A 73 9.96 -0.52 2.05
CA ILE A 73 8.70 -0.13 1.43
C ILE A 73 8.37 1.28 1.91
N GLU A 74 8.21 2.19 0.96
CA GLU A 74 7.82 3.57 1.27
C GLU A 74 6.30 3.73 1.20
N TYR A 75 5.75 4.54 2.09
CA TYR A 75 4.35 4.91 2.15
C TYR A 75 4.20 6.42 2.27
N GLU A 76 3.16 6.96 1.65
CA GLU A 76 2.77 8.38 1.75
C GLU A 76 1.27 8.50 2.01
N TYR A 77 0.87 9.59 2.68
CA TYR A 77 -0.53 9.95 2.82
C TYR A 77 -1.02 10.68 1.56
N VAL A 78 -1.97 10.06 0.85
CA VAL A 78 -2.50 10.60 -0.40
C VAL A 78 -3.92 11.14 -0.19
N TYR A 79 -4.12 12.41 -0.55
CA TYR A 79 -5.44 13.03 -0.59
C TYR A 79 -6.16 12.68 -1.89
N LEU A 80 -7.35 12.11 -1.75
CA LEU A 80 -8.23 11.79 -2.88
C LEU A 80 -9.45 12.70 -2.81
N GLU A 81 -9.84 13.33 -3.92
CA GLU A 81 -10.96 14.29 -3.97
C GLU A 81 -12.25 13.77 -3.31
N LYS A 82 -12.53 12.47 -3.44
CA LYS A 82 -13.75 11.82 -2.91
C LYS A 82 -13.64 11.38 -1.45
N LYS A 83 -12.54 11.67 -0.76
CA LYS A 83 -12.28 11.18 0.60
C LYS A 83 -12.03 12.36 1.53
N LYS A 84 -12.74 12.34 2.67
CA LYS A 84 -12.61 13.36 3.73
C LYS A 84 -11.25 13.33 4.45
N LYS A 85 -10.52 12.21 4.35
CA LYS A 85 -9.24 11.99 5.05
C LYS A 85 -8.21 11.42 4.07
N PRO A 86 -6.93 11.74 4.24
CA PRO A 86 -5.87 11.15 3.44
C PRO A 86 -5.79 9.65 3.70
N ILE A 87 -5.27 8.91 2.71
CA ILE A 87 -5.11 7.47 2.78
C ILE A 87 -3.63 7.15 2.68
N LEU A 88 -3.12 6.37 3.63
CA LEU A 88 -1.78 5.82 3.56
C LEU A 88 -1.67 4.79 2.42
N MET A 89 -0.75 5.02 1.47
CA MET A 89 -0.53 4.13 0.33
C MET A 89 0.94 3.81 0.13
N GLU A 90 1.24 2.57 -0.27
CA GLU A 90 2.58 2.13 -0.67
C GLU A 90 2.97 2.80 -1.99
N ILE A 91 4.17 3.37 -2.07
CA ILE A 91 4.76 3.86 -3.32
C ILE A 91 5.30 2.65 -4.09
N ILE A 92 4.78 2.45 -5.30
CA ILE A 92 5.23 1.40 -6.22
C ILE A 92 6.23 1.95 -7.24
N TYR A 93 6.04 3.19 -7.67
CA TYR A 93 6.93 3.90 -8.59
C TYR A 93 6.82 5.40 -8.29
N LYS A 94 7.95 6.10 -8.21
CA LYS A 94 8.00 7.56 -7.99
C LYS A 94 8.80 8.19 -9.12
N GLY A 95 8.10 8.87 -10.03
CA GLY A 95 8.67 9.71 -11.08
C GLY A 95 8.67 11.18 -10.67
N SER A 96 9.20 12.05 -11.52
CA SER A 96 9.17 13.50 -11.28
C SER A 96 7.79 14.10 -11.59
N LYS A 97 7.05 13.52 -12.54
CA LYS A 97 5.74 13.98 -13.00
C LYS A 97 4.58 13.16 -12.44
N THR A 98 4.81 11.89 -12.14
CA THR A 98 3.77 10.94 -11.72
C THR A 98 4.26 9.97 -10.65
N THR A 99 3.35 9.57 -9.76
CA THR A 99 3.64 8.55 -8.74
C THR A 99 2.60 7.42 -8.82
N LEU A 100 3.04 6.18 -8.85
CA LEU A 100 2.17 5.01 -8.80
C LEU A 100 2.10 4.52 -7.36
N TYR A 101 0.89 4.47 -6.83
CA TYR A 101 0.64 3.98 -5.48
C TYR A 101 0.03 2.56 -5.48
N SER A 102 -0.04 1.95 -4.32
CA SER A 102 -0.80 0.73 -4.07
C SER A 102 -1.37 0.79 -2.68
N ARG A 103 -2.65 0.46 -2.56
CA ARG A 103 -3.26 0.29 -1.24
C ARG A 103 -3.39 -1.20 -1.02
N LYS A 104 -2.80 -1.67 0.07
CA LYS A 104 -3.05 -3.02 0.56
C LYS A 104 -4.42 -2.99 1.24
N ALA A 105 -5.41 -3.60 0.60
CA ALA A 105 -6.68 -3.90 1.24
C ALA A 105 -6.62 -5.36 1.71
N TYR A 106 -6.71 -5.57 3.01
CA TYR A 106 -6.95 -6.89 3.57
C TYR A 106 -8.46 -7.10 3.55
N ILE A 107 -8.95 -8.01 2.71
CA ILE A 107 -10.36 -8.41 2.70
C ILE A 107 -10.43 -9.71 3.50
N TYR A 108 -11.11 -9.66 4.65
CA TYR A 108 -11.52 -10.85 5.36
C TYR A 108 -12.72 -11.43 4.63
N ASN A 109 -12.56 -12.63 4.09
CA ASN A 109 -13.68 -13.41 3.61
C ASN A 109 -14.06 -14.36 4.74
N THR A 110 -14.77 -13.85 5.74
CA THR A 110 -15.45 -14.71 6.69
C THR A 110 -16.62 -15.33 5.93
N ASN A 111 -16.61 -16.65 5.72
CA ASN A 111 -17.74 -17.37 5.13
C ASN A 111 -19.01 -17.34 6.02
N LEU A 112 -19.06 -16.50 7.06
CA LEU A 112 -20.26 -16.19 7.82
C LEU A 112 -20.90 -14.93 7.21
N HIS A 113 -22.08 -15.12 6.62
CA HIS A 113 -23.09 -14.13 6.28
C HIS A 113 -22.66 -12.65 6.27
N ASN A 114 -22.50 -12.08 5.05
CA ASN A 114 -22.88 -10.73 4.60
C ASN A 114 -22.76 -9.50 5.54
N THR A 115 -21.89 -9.51 6.54
CA THR A 115 -21.52 -8.31 7.29
C THR A 115 -20.05 -8.04 7.03
N ILE A 116 -19.79 -6.96 6.29
CA ILE A 116 -18.46 -6.38 6.12
C ILE A 116 -18.10 -5.76 7.48
N THR A 117 -17.59 -6.56 8.42
CA THR A 117 -17.04 -6.06 9.68
C THR A 117 -15.55 -5.79 9.51
N GLU A 118 -15.17 -4.53 9.74
CA GLU A 118 -13.83 -3.96 9.57
C GLU A 118 -12.84 -4.38 10.67
N GLU A 119 -12.94 -5.61 11.18
CA GLU A 119 -12.13 -6.03 12.32
C GLU A 119 -10.79 -6.69 11.95
N PHE A 120 -9.79 -6.29 12.71
CA PHE A 120 -8.38 -6.61 12.62
C PHE A 120 -8.13 -8.09 12.93
N GLY A 121 -7.65 -8.87 11.95
CA GLY A 121 -7.14 -10.20 12.27
C GLY A 121 -6.33 -10.81 11.13
N HIS A 122 -5.01 -10.62 11.12
CA HIS A 122 -4.07 -11.25 10.19
C HIS A 122 -4.59 -12.62 9.67
N TYR A 123 -4.82 -12.73 8.34
CA TYR A 123 -5.02 -13.93 7.50
C TYR A 123 -6.19 -13.72 6.53
N GLY A 124 -5.90 -13.06 5.41
CA GLY A 124 -6.84 -12.89 4.29
C GLY A 124 -6.08 -12.67 3.00
N LYS A 125 -6.52 -13.30 1.90
CA LYS A 125 -5.88 -13.20 0.57
C LYS A 125 -5.57 -11.74 0.24
N LYS A 126 -4.30 -11.45 -0.06
CA LYS A 126 -3.83 -10.12 -0.49
C LYS A 126 -4.54 -9.73 -1.79
N TYR A 127 -5.52 -8.84 -1.71
CA TYR A 127 -6.03 -8.17 -2.91
C TYR A 127 -5.23 -6.90 -3.15
N ASN A 128 -4.41 -6.94 -4.21
CA ASN A 128 -3.71 -5.78 -4.75
C ASN A 128 -4.72 -4.86 -5.45
N SER A 129 -5.43 -4.02 -4.70
CA SER A 129 -6.01 -2.82 -5.28
C SER A 129 -4.86 -1.85 -5.62
N LYS A 130 -4.33 -1.96 -6.83
CA LYS A 130 -3.27 -1.08 -7.36
C LYS A 130 -3.90 0.27 -7.76
N TYR A 131 -3.58 1.35 -7.05
CA TYR A 131 -4.10 2.71 -7.30
C TYR A 131 -3.06 3.53 -8.06
N ALA A 132 -3.39 4.08 -9.22
CA ALA A 132 -2.50 5.01 -9.91
C ALA A 132 -2.94 6.44 -9.56
N VAL A 133 -2.06 7.30 -9.04
CA VAL A 133 -2.43 8.71 -8.74
C VAL A 133 -1.41 9.62 -9.41
N LYS A 134 -1.83 10.37 -10.43
CA LYS A 134 -1.00 11.44 -10.98
C LYS A 134 -1.21 12.64 -10.08
N ILE A 135 -0.13 13.04 -9.41
CA ILE A 135 -0.03 14.36 -8.81
C ILE A 135 0.51 15.24 -9.93
N SER A 136 -0.38 15.91 -10.67
CA SER A 136 0.04 16.98 -11.58
C SER A 136 -0.11 18.32 -10.87
N LEU A 137 0.52 19.35 -11.44
CA LEU A 137 0.37 20.76 -11.04
C LEU A 137 -1.09 21.26 -10.98
N GLN A 138 -2.05 20.52 -11.55
CA GLN A 138 -3.46 20.91 -11.69
C GLN A 138 -4.43 20.11 -10.77
N GLY A 139 -3.94 19.17 -9.97
CA GLY A 139 -4.76 18.40 -9.02
C GLY A 139 -4.50 16.89 -9.01
N THR A 140 -5.18 16.17 -8.11
CA THR A 140 -5.04 14.71 -7.92
C THR A 140 -6.02 13.92 -8.78
N ASN A 141 -5.64 13.65 -10.03
CA ASN A 141 -6.37 12.68 -10.84
C ASN A 141 -5.99 11.26 -10.42
N ALA A 142 -6.92 10.52 -9.79
CA ALA A 142 -6.69 9.15 -9.36
C ALA A 142 -7.34 8.12 -10.31
N ILE A 143 -6.54 7.23 -10.88
CA ILE A 143 -7.03 6.00 -11.50
C ILE A 143 -7.26 4.94 -10.42
N TYR A 144 -8.53 4.63 -10.24
CA TYR A 144 -8.97 3.57 -9.35
C TYR A 144 -8.94 2.18 -10.03
N GLY A 145 -8.06 1.29 -9.56
CA GLY A 145 -8.22 -0.17 -9.59
C GLY A 145 -7.92 -0.92 -10.89
N ASN A 146 -8.63 -2.06 -11.08
CA ASN A 146 -8.48 -3.00 -12.20
C ASN A 146 -8.91 -2.44 -13.56
N LYS A 147 -9.44 -1.20 -13.60
CA LYS A 147 -9.93 -0.52 -14.80
C LYS A 147 -8.86 0.29 -15.51
N PHE A 148 -7.58 -0.01 -15.30
CA PHE A 148 -6.46 0.68 -15.96
C PHE A 148 -6.60 0.76 -17.48
N LYS A 149 -7.22 -0.24 -18.12
CA LYS A 149 -7.48 -0.19 -19.57
C LYS A 149 -8.40 0.98 -19.98
N LYS A 150 -9.53 1.14 -19.28
CA LYS A 150 -10.52 2.18 -19.61
C LYS A 150 -10.08 3.56 -19.13
N LYS A 151 -9.54 3.61 -17.91
CA LYS A 151 -9.19 4.87 -17.25
C LYS A 151 -7.75 5.32 -17.52
N GLY A 152 -6.84 4.41 -17.86
CA GLY A 152 -5.44 4.72 -18.16
C GLY A 152 -5.30 5.54 -19.43
N ALA A 153 -6.02 5.20 -20.49
CA ALA A 153 -6.01 5.98 -21.72
C ALA A 153 -6.55 7.41 -21.50
N GLN A 154 -7.56 7.58 -20.63
CA GLN A 154 -8.08 8.89 -20.24
C GLN A 154 -7.10 9.64 -19.33
N PHE A 155 -6.43 8.94 -18.43
CA PHE A 155 -5.48 9.53 -17.49
C PHE A 155 -4.20 10.03 -18.17
N PHE A 156 -3.73 9.32 -19.20
CA PHE A 156 -2.62 9.72 -20.05
C PHE A 156 -3.12 10.38 -21.34
N SER A 157 -4.26 11.07 -21.31
CA SER A 157 -4.83 11.73 -22.50
C SER A 157 -3.92 12.84 -23.05
N ASP A 158 -3.11 13.43 -22.17
CA ASP A 158 -2.07 14.40 -22.48
C ASP A 158 -0.83 13.78 -23.16
N CYS A 159 -0.73 12.45 -23.20
CA CYS A 159 0.26 11.73 -24.01
C CYS A 159 -0.42 10.81 -25.02
N PRO A 160 -0.78 11.32 -26.23
CA PRO A 160 -1.54 10.57 -27.22
C PRO A 160 -0.93 9.22 -27.58
N LYS A 161 0.40 9.16 -27.73
CA LYS A 161 1.14 7.95 -28.05
C LYS A 161 0.97 6.88 -26.96
N LEU A 162 1.11 7.25 -25.69
CA LEU A 162 0.89 6.32 -24.57
C LEU A 162 -0.58 5.89 -24.47
N SER A 163 -1.50 6.85 -24.63
CA SER A 163 -2.94 6.57 -24.62
C SER A 163 -3.32 5.55 -25.70
N GLU A 164 -2.76 5.68 -26.90
CA GLU A 164 -2.94 4.73 -28.00
C GLU A 164 -2.37 3.35 -27.68
N LEU A 165 -1.14 3.27 -27.15
CA LEU A 165 -0.53 2.00 -26.73
C LEU A 165 -1.39 1.25 -25.69
N ILE A 166 -2.07 1.98 -24.80
CA ILE A 166 -3.01 1.43 -23.82
C ILE A 166 -4.30 0.96 -24.51
N LYS A 167 -4.89 1.79 -25.39
CA LYS A 167 -6.12 1.45 -26.15
C LYS A 167 -5.92 0.20 -27.01
N LEU A 168 -4.78 0.10 -27.70
CA LEU A 168 -4.37 -1.04 -28.52
C LEU A 168 -3.94 -2.28 -27.70
N LYS A 169 -3.99 -2.22 -26.36
CA LYS A 169 -3.61 -3.31 -25.44
C LYS A 169 -2.14 -3.76 -25.56
N LYS A 170 -1.26 -2.91 -26.11
CA LYS A 170 0.19 -3.14 -26.10
C LYS A 170 0.76 -3.00 -24.68
N ILE A 171 0.17 -2.11 -23.88
CA ILE A 171 0.44 -2.00 -22.44
C ILE A 171 -0.72 -2.60 -21.65
N LYS A 172 -0.46 -3.66 -20.85
CA LYS A 172 -1.49 -4.37 -20.07
C LYS A 172 -1.44 -3.96 -18.60
N ASN A 173 -2.43 -4.42 -17.81
CA ASN A 173 -2.51 -4.15 -16.37
C ASN A 173 -1.29 -4.64 -15.56
N LYS A 174 -0.55 -5.63 -16.08
CA LYS A 174 0.71 -6.11 -15.50
C LYS A 174 1.89 -5.16 -15.79
N ASP A 175 1.79 -4.37 -16.85
CA ASP A 175 2.83 -3.46 -17.35
C ASP A 175 2.60 -2.01 -16.87
N LYS A 176 1.87 -1.82 -15.76
CA LYS A 176 1.56 -0.49 -15.22
C LYS A 176 2.82 0.34 -14.96
N ILE A 177 3.85 -0.27 -14.36
CA ILE A 177 5.11 0.42 -14.06
C ILE A 177 5.73 0.93 -15.36
N LYS A 178 5.79 0.10 -16.41
CA LYS A 178 6.30 0.50 -17.73
C LYS A 178 5.52 1.67 -18.34
N ALA A 179 4.21 1.74 -18.10
CA ALA A 179 3.39 2.87 -18.58
C ALA A 179 3.79 4.19 -17.90
N PHE A 180 4.05 4.16 -16.60
CA PHE A 180 4.53 5.31 -15.84
C PHE A 180 5.95 5.68 -16.25
N GLU A 181 6.86 4.72 -16.36
CA GLU A 181 8.22 4.94 -16.86
C GLU A 181 8.24 5.55 -18.27
N TYR A 182 7.37 5.06 -19.16
CA TYR A 182 7.20 5.62 -20.50
C TYR A 182 6.72 7.06 -20.42
N TYR A 183 5.73 7.34 -19.56
CA TYR A 183 5.21 8.69 -19.39
C TYR A 183 6.27 9.67 -18.89
N GLU A 184 7.07 9.28 -17.89
CA GLU A 184 8.16 10.14 -17.38
C GLU A 184 9.22 10.47 -18.44
N LYS A 185 9.54 9.49 -19.31
CA LYS A 185 10.62 9.61 -20.29
C LYS A 185 10.19 10.29 -21.59
N GLU A 186 9.00 9.96 -22.08
CA GLU A 186 8.58 10.23 -23.46
C GLU A 186 7.41 11.20 -23.55
N CYS A 187 6.81 11.59 -22.42
CA CYS A 187 5.65 12.48 -22.37
C CYS A 187 5.99 13.73 -21.55
N ASN A 188 5.42 14.88 -21.94
CA ASN A 188 5.69 16.20 -21.35
C ASN A 188 4.96 16.43 -20.03
#